data_AF-A0A814EZS3-F1
#
_entry.id   AF-A0A814EZS3-F1
#
_cell.length_a   1.000
_cell.length_b   1.000
_cell.length_c   1.000
_cell.angle_alpha   90.00
_cell.angle_beta   90.00
_cell.angle_gamma   90.00
#
_symmetry.space_group_name_H-M   'P 1'
#
loop_
_entity.id
_entity.type
_entity.pdbx_description
1 polymer ?
#
loop_
_entity_poly.entity_id
_entity_poly.type
_entity_poly.pdbx_seq_one_letter_code
_entity_poly.pdbx_strand_id
1 'polypeptide(L)'
;MIWPSNLPVIAFLRTIHEEEQSTSVRWLKLSRMKFLLLATIFQAFYYWLPGYIIPVLAAFSWMCMINPKNIILAQLTGYNGLGMGSLVFDWNRLTQDIGSPILVPRWALINVLVGFVCFIWILLPITYFADLFNFKRVPIGITWWYYTTDGNFLTDNVSQFSNRTYMETQKPVILGCAPAITEYLTLMALTSLAVHTVLYHGKDIIQYLQTSLEKRENDIHCTLMARYPEAPERWHIVVFLVAFILAIIACKFGHFMPWYYLFMAVPLVFICVLPVGIVEAITTIEILPFFVARTIAAEIFVGDAIGLISFMVYAYEM
;
A
#
# COMPACT_ATOMS: atom_id res chain seq x y z
N MET A 1 3.73 -21.53 -1.69
CA MET A 1 2.58 -20.60 -1.63
C MET A 1 2.17 -20.20 -3.04
N ILE A 2 0.87 -20.09 -3.33
CA ILE A 2 0.37 -19.59 -4.63
C ILE A 2 0.23 -18.08 -4.51
N TRP A 3 0.85 -17.32 -5.40
CA TRP A 3 0.77 -15.86 -5.47
C TRP A 3 -0.38 -15.45 -6.42
N PRO A 4 -1.57 -15.06 -5.93
CA PRO A 4 -2.72 -14.78 -6.79
C PRO A 4 -2.48 -13.64 -7.78
N SER A 5 -1.63 -12.67 -7.41
CA SER A 5 -1.16 -11.58 -8.27
C SER A 5 -0.55 -12.05 -9.59
N ASN A 6 0.04 -13.25 -9.63
CA ASN A 6 0.68 -13.80 -10.83
C ASN A 6 -0.31 -14.51 -11.76
N LEU A 7 -1.50 -14.88 -11.29
CA LEU A 7 -2.50 -15.63 -12.08
C LEU A 7 -2.95 -14.90 -13.36
N PRO A 8 -3.18 -13.57 -13.37
CA PRO A 8 -3.55 -12.85 -14.59
C PRO A 8 -2.45 -12.87 -15.64
N VAL A 9 -1.19 -12.72 -15.23
CA VAL A 9 -0.03 -12.76 -16.13
C VAL A 9 0.08 -14.14 -16.76
N ILE A 10 -0.08 -15.21 -15.95
CA ILE A 10 -0.08 -16.59 -16.45
C ILE A 10 -1.24 -16.81 -17.42
N ALA A 11 -2.45 -16.34 -17.08
CA ALA A 11 -3.63 -16.46 -17.94
C ALA A 11 -3.46 -15.73 -19.28
N PHE A 12 -2.85 -14.54 -19.25
CA PHE A 12 -2.53 -13.76 -20.44
C PHE A 12 -1.50 -14.49 -21.32
N LEU A 13 -0.39 -14.95 -20.74
CA LEU A 13 0.65 -15.67 -21.48
C LEU A 13 0.12 -16.95 -22.09
N ARG A 14 -0.70 -17.72 -21.35
CA ARG A 14 -1.40 -18.90 -21.87
C ARG A 14 -2.34 -18.54 -23.02
N THR A 15 -3.04 -17.42 -22.94
CA THR A 15 -3.94 -16.98 -24.02
C THR A 15 -3.18 -16.68 -25.33
N ILE A 16 -1.93 -16.25 -25.25
CA ILE A 16 -1.08 -15.99 -26.43
C ILE A 16 -0.39 -17.25 -26.95
N HIS A 17 -0.02 -18.18 -26.07
CA HIS A 17 0.84 -19.33 -26.42
C HIS A 17 0.11 -20.65 -26.58
N GLU A 18 -1.01 -20.88 -25.91
CA GLU A 18 -1.79 -22.11 -26.08
C GLU A 18 -2.56 -22.04 -27.40
N GLU A 19 -2.38 -23.05 -28.26
CA GLU A 19 -3.25 -23.24 -29.42
C GLU A 19 -4.71 -23.37 -28.94
N GLU A 20 -5.63 -22.68 -29.62
CA GLU A 20 -7.04 -22.69 -29.26
C GLU A 20 -7.65 -24.09 -29.36
N GLN A 21 -7.63 -24.83 -28.25
CA GLN A 21 -8.64 -25.86 -28.03
C GLN A 21 -9.99 -25.14 -28.00
N SER A 22 -10.99 -25.68 -28.67
CA SER A 22 -12.30 -25.06 -28.98
C SER A 22 -13.19 -24.73 -27.77
N THR A 23 -12.62 -24.36 -26.63
CA THR A 23 -13.35 -23.83 -25.48
C THR A 23 -13.68 -22.37 -25.72
N SER A 24 -14.71 -22.15 -26.54
CA SER A 24 -15.36 -20.85 -26.64
C SER A 24 -15.84 -20.43 -25.24
N VAL A 25 -15.72 -19.14 -24.88
CA VAL A 25 -16.33 -18.63 -23.63
C VAL A 25 -17.82 -19.01 -23.66
N ARG A 26 -18.26 -19.84 -22.69
CA ARG A 26 -19.48 -20.67 -22.75
C ARG A 26 -20.76 -19.91 -23.09
N TRP A 27 -20.80 -18.60 -22.84
CA TRP A 27 -21.94 -17.71 -23.09
C TRP A 27 -21.77 -16.77 -24.30
N LEU A 28 -20.55 -16.44 -24.72
CA LEU A 28 -20.28 -15.51 -25.82
C LEU A 28 -19.87 -16.21 -27.13
N LYS A 29 -19.54 -17.51 -27.08
CA LYS A 29 -18.94 -18.26 -28.20
C LYS A 29 -17.71 -17.56 -28.82
N LEU A 30 -17.01 -16.73 -28.04
CA LEU A 30 -15.81 -16.02 -28.47
C LEU A 30 -14.55 -16.81 -28.12
N SER A 31 -13.56 -16.68 -29.00
CA SER A 31 -12.15 -17.01 -28.78
C SER A 31 -11.59 -16.21 -27.61
N ARG A 32 -10.62 -16.77 -26.86
CA ARG A 32 -9.98 -16.07 -25.72
C ARG A 32 -9.31 -14.77 -26.17
N MET A 33 -8.63 -14.80 -27.31
CA MET A 33 -7.94 -13.64 -27.88
C MET A 33 -8.93 -12.57 -28.39
N LYS A 34 -10.05 -12.99 -29.01
CA LYS A 34 -11.10 -12.06 -29.45
C LYS A 34 -11.76 -11.34 -28.26
N PHE A 35 -12.02 -12.09 -27.18
CA PHE A 35 -12.56 -11.50 -25.96
C PHE A 35 -11.59 -10.48 -25.35
N LEU A 36 -10.31 -10.82 -25.25
CA LEU A 36 -9.28 -9.93 -24.73
C LEU A 36 -9.21 -8.62 -25.53
N LEU A 37 -9.13 -8.69 -26.86
CA LEU A 37 -9.09 -7.51 -27.72
C LEU A 37 -10.35 -6.64 -27.58
N LEU A 38 -11.53 -7.27 -27.56
CA LEU A 38 -12.79 -6.54 -27.38
C LEU A 38 -12.84 -5.83 -26.02
N ALA A 39 -12.42 -6.49 -24.95
CA ALA A 39 -12.35 -5.92 -23.61
C ALA A 39 -11.35 -4.77 -23.53
N THR A 40 -10.16 -4.90 -24.14
CA THR A 40 -9.16 -3.83 -24.20
C THR A 40 -9.68 -2.61 -24.96
N ILE A 41 -10.32 -2.81 -26.11
CA ILE A 41 -10.91 -1.71 -26.88
C ILE A 41 -12.02 -1.04 -26.08
N PHE A 42 -12.92 -1.83 -25.48
CA PHE A 42 -13.99 -1.30 -24.62
C PHE A 42 -13.41 -0.48 -23.47
N GLN A 43 -12.42 -1.00 -22.75
CA GLN A 43 -11.79 -0.29 -21.63
C GLN A 43 -11.10 0.99 -22.09
N ALA A 44 -10.45 0.98 -23.26
CA ALA A 44 -9.80 2.16 -23.82
C ALA A 44 -10.79 3.31 -24.07
N PHE A 45 -12.00 3.01 -24.55
CA PHE A 45 -13.06 4.00 -24.70
C PHE A 45 -13.76 4.34 -23.39
N TYR A 46 -14.04 3.33 -22.56
CA TYR A 46 -14.70 3.51 -21.26
C TYR A 46 -13.89 4.41 -20.34
N TYR A 47 -12.55 4.36 -20.39
CA TYR A 47 -11.67 5.19 -19.57
C TYR A 47 -11.92 6.69 -19.70
N TRP A 48 -12.27 7.17 -20.91
CA TRP A 48 -12.58 8.58 -21.14
C TRP A 48 -13.87 9.03 -20.46
N LEU A 49 -14.79 8.09 -20.23
CA LEU A 49 -16.12 8.41 -19.70
C LEU A 49 -16.04 8.95 -18.26
N PRO A 50 -15.51 8.23 -17.25
CA PRO A 50 -15.35 8.79 -15.93
C PRO A 50 -14.11 9.70 -15.81
N GLY A 51 -13.10 9.56 -16.69
CA GLY A 51 -11.87 10.35 -16.60
C GLY A 51 -11.97 11.77 -17.17
N TYR A 52 -12.82 11.99 -18.18
CA TYR A 52 -12.87 13.27 -18.90
C TYR A 52 -14.28 13.77 -19.22
N ILE A 53 -15.16 12.90 -19.73
CA ILE A 53 -16.49 13.31 -20.21
C ILE A 53 -17.43 13.61 -19.04
N ILE A 54 -17.48 12.71 -18.04
CA ILE A 54 -18.33 12.83 -16.85
C ILE A 54 -17.49 12.52 -15.59
N PRO A 55 -16.64 13.45 -15.12
CA PRO A 55 -15.78 13.25 -13.96
C PRO A 55 -16.52 12.85 -12.67
N VAL A 56 -17.80 13.19 -12.56
CA VAL A 56 -18.66 12.81 -11.43
C VAL A 56 -18.78 11.28 -11.28
N LEU A 57 -18.66 10.52 -12.37
CA LEU A 57 -18.67 9.05 -12.33
C LEU A 57 -17.41 8.46 -11.68
N ALA A 58 -16.31 9.21 -11.61
CA ALA A 58 -15.09 8.73 -10.95
C ALA A 58 -15.31 8.47 -9.46
N ALA A 59 -16.18 9.24 -8.81
CA ALA A 59 -16.62 8.99 -7.45
C ALA A 59 -17.98 9.65 -7.19
N PHE A 60 -19.04 8.86 -7.40
CA PHE A 60 -20.41 9.31 -7.28
C PHE A 60 -20.91 9.19 -5.83
N SER A 61 -20.75 10.27 -5.07
CA SER A 61 -21.30 10.44 -3.71
C SER A 61 -22.78 10.83 -3.74
N TRP A 62 -23.64 9.92 -4.19
CA TRP A 62 -25.09 10.19 -4.35
C TRP A 62 -25.78 10.64 -3.06
N MET A 63 -25.36 10.12 -1.91
CA MET A 63 -25.93 10.50 -0.60
C MET A 63 -25.66 11.97 -0.26
N CYS A 64 -24.52 12.52 -0.65
CA CYS A 64 -24.18 13.93 -0.44
C CYS A 64 -25.10 14.86 -1.24
N MET A 65 -25.65 14.40 -2.37
CA MET A 65 -26.56 15.18 -3.22
C MET A 65 -27.97 15.29 -2.65
N ILE A 66 -28.36 14.44 -1.69
CA ILE A 66 -29.68 14.49 -1.04
C ILE A 66 -29.87 15.82 -0.30
N ASN A 67 -28.82 16.28 0.38
CA ASN A 67 -28.82 17.59 1.04
C ASN A 67 -27.41 18.21 0.99
N PRO A 68 -27.07 18.93 -0.09
CA PRO A 68 -25.71 19.44 -0.31
C PRO A 68 -25.31 20.55 0.69
N LYS A 69 -26.27 21.15 1.41
CA LYS A 69 -25.99 22.19 2.41
C LYS A 69 -25.67 21.64 3.79
N ASN A 70 -25.88 20.34 4.02
CA ASN A 70 -25.60 19.72 5.32
C ASN A 70 -24.12 19.33 5.42
N ILE A 71 -23.39 20.05 6.27
CA ILE A 71 -21.95 19.85 6.50
C ILE A 71 -21.65 18.45 7.01
N ILE A 72 -22.46 17.91 7.94
CA ILE A 72 -22.25 16.57 8.52
C ILE A 72 -22.43 15.50 7.44
N LEU A 73 -23.46 15.65 6.60
CA LEU A 73 -23.71 14.72 5.50
C LEU A 73 -22.57 14.76 4.47
N ALA A 74 -22.07 15.95 4.14
CA ALA A 74 -20.94 16.13 3.24
C ALA A 74 -19.64 15.54 3.83
N GLN A 75 -19.42 15.68 5.13
CA GLN A 75 -18.27 15.11 5.84
C GLN A 75 -18.28 13.57 5.86
N LEU A 76 -19.44 12.94 6.03
CA LEU A 76 -19.56 11.48 6.09
C LEU A 76 -19.60 10.84 4.70
N THR A 77 -20.32 11.42 3.75
CA THR A 77 -20.64 10.76 2.47
C THR A 77 -20.00 11.42 1.25
N GLY A 78 -19.49 12.63 1.39
CA GLY A 78 -18.92 13.41 0.30
C GLY A 78 -17.55 12.89 -0.15
N TYR A 79 -17.15 13.33 -1.35
CA TYR A 79 -15.90 12.95 -2.00
C TYR A 79 -14.65 13.33 -1.17
N ASN A 80 -14.62 14.53 -0.61
CA ASN A 80 -13.56 14.98 0.30
C ASN A 80 -13.81 14.58 1.77
N GLY A 81 -14.87 13.80 2.02
CA GLY A 81 -15.24 13.26 3.33
C GLY A 81 -14.76 11.83 3.51
N LEU A 82 -15.57 10.99 4.16
CA LEU A 82 -15.30 9.57 4.36
C LEU A 82 -15.81 8.65 3.24
N GLY A 83 -16.53 9.21 2.25
CA GLY A 83 -17.04 8.44 1.10
C GLY A 83 -18.06 7.35 1.45
N MET A 84 -18.77 7.46 2.59
CA MET A 84 -19.76 6.46 2.99
C MET A 84 -20.84 6.32 1.92
N GLY A 85 -20.99 5.10 1.38
CA GLY A 85 -21.97 4.80 0.33
C GLY A 85 -21.66 5.40 -1.05
N SER A 86 -20.44 5.89 -1.29
CA SER A 86 -20.04 6.38 -2.61
C SER A 86 -19.93 5.23 -3.62
N LEU A 87 -20.37 5.46 -4.85
CA LEU A 87 -20.23 4.52 -5.95
C LEU A 87 -19.10 4.98 -6.87
N VAL A 88 -18.16 4.10 -7.18
CA VAL A 88 -17.02 4.39 -8.05
C VAL A 88 -17.20 3.62 -9.35
N PHE A 89 -17.23 4.33 -10.47
CA PHE A 89 -17.29 3.73 -11.81
C PHE A 89 -15.96 3.83 -12.57
N ASP A 90 -14.97 4.52 -12.01
CA ASP A 90 -13.61 4.55 -12.54
C ASP A 90 -12.78 3.41 -11.95
N TRP A 91 -12.31 2.53 -12.82
CA TRP A 91 -11.44 1.42 -12.44
C TRP A 91 -10.14 1.90 -11.78
N ASN A 92 -9.52 2.97 -12.29
CA ASN A 92 -8.27 3.48 -11.72
C ASN A 92 -8.48 4.01 -10.31
N ARG A 93 -9.63 4.64 -10.05
CA ARG A 93 -9.97 5.12 -8.71
C ARG A 93 -10.25 3.95 -7.76
N LEU A 94 -10.86 2.88 -8.25
CA LEU A 94 -11.17 1.69 -7.47
C LEU A 94 -9.92 0.89 -7.09
N THR A 95 -8.90 0.87 -7.95
CA THR A 95 -7.66 0.09 -7.72
C THR A 95 -6.52 0.89 -7.10
N GLN A 96 -6.69 2.18 -6.83
CA GLN A 96 -5.60 3.07 -6.40
C GLN A 96 -4.94 2.62 -5.08
N ASP A 97 -5.72 2.11 -4.13
CA ASP A 97 -5.23 1.88 -2.75
C ASP A 97 -5.06 0.39 -2.39
N ILE A 98 -5.87 -0.52 -2.95
CA ILE A 98 -5.86 -1.96 -2.61
C ILE A 98 -5.36 -2.81 -3.80
N GLY A 99 -4.96 -2.16 -4.90
CA GLY A 99 -4.69 -2.84 -6.16
C GLY A 99 -5.99 -3.41 -6.78
N SER A 100 -5.87 -4.44 -7.63
CA SER A 100 -7.03 -5.06 -8.27
C SER A 100 -7.77 -5.99 -7.31
N PRO A 101 -9.00 -5.66 -6.87
CA PRO A 101 -9.73 -6.48 -5.90
C PRO A 101 -10.20 -7.81 -6.48
N ILE A 102 -10.14 -7.98 -7.80
CA ILE A 102 -10.46 -9.25 -8.48
C ILE A 102 -9.39 -10.30 -8.17
N LEU A 103 -8.16 -9.88 -7.87
CA LEU A 103 -7.03 -10.76 -7.58
C LEU A 103 -6.97 -11.17 -6.12
N VAL A 104 -7.51 -10.32 -5.25
CA VAL A 104 -7.55 -10.55 -3.81
C VAL A 104 -8.54 -11.67 -3.49
N PRO A 105 -8.15 -12.70 -2.72
CA PRO A 105 -9.07 -13.73 -2.28
C PRO A 105 -10.27 -13.14 -1.54
N ARG A 106 -11.47 -13.67 -1.83
CA ARG A 106 -12.74 -13.15 -1.29
C ARG A 106 -12.75 -13.00 0.24
N TRP A 107 -12.13 -13.94 0.96
CA TRP A 107 -12.07 -13.88 2.43
C TRP A 107 -11.21 -12.71 2.91
N ALA A 108 -10.11 -12.41 2.24
CA ALA A 108 -9.23 -11.30 2.57
C ALA A 108 -9.93 -9.96 2.28
N LEU A 109 -10.63 -9.88 1.14
CA LEU A 109 -11.41 -8.71 0.77
C LEU A 109 -12.53 -8.41 1.80
N ILE A 110 -13.24 -9.44 2.28
CA ILE A 110 -14.26 -9.28 3.33
C ILE A 110 -13.62 -8.77 4.63
N ASN A 111 -12.47 -9.30 5.03
CA ASN A 111 -11.77 -8.82 6.23
C ASN A 111 -11.35 -7.35 6.11
N VAL A 112 -10.81 -6.93 4.96
CA VAL A 112 -10.48 -5.52 4.70
C VAL A 112 -11.73 -4.65 4.76
N LEU A 113 -12.84 -5.08 4.15
CA LEU A 113 -14.10 -4.34 4.18
C LEU A 113 -14.63 -4.20 5.61
N VAL A 114 -14.62 -5.27 6.41
CA VAL A 114 -15.05 -5.23 7.81
C VAL A 114 -14.16 -4.28 8.61
N GLY A 115 -12.84 -4.36 8.44
CA GLY A 115 -11.89 -3.44 9.07
C GLY A 115 -12.16 -1.99 8.68
N PHE A 116 -12.38 -1.72 7.39
CA PHE A 116 -12.71 -0.40 6.87
C PHE A 116 -14.00 0.15 7.51
N VAL A 117 -15.07 -0.64 7.58
CA VAL A 117 -16.33 -0.23 8.23
C VAL A 117 -16.11 0.04 9.72
N CYS A 118 -15.45 -0.86 10.44
CA CYS A 118 -15.21 -0.70 11.88
C CYS A 118 -14.36 0.52 12.21
N PHE A 119 -13.27 0.74 11.46
CA PHE A 119 -12.30 1.78 11.80
C PHE A 119 -12.58 3.12 11.12
N ILE A 120 -12.94 3.13 9.84
CA ILE A 120 -13.14 4.37 9.09
C ILE A 120 -14.59 4.85 9.17
N TRP A 121 -15.58 3.95 9.17
CA TRP A 121 -17.00 4.37 9.21
C TRP A 121 -17.59 4.47 10.61
N ILE A 122 -16.97 3.83 11.61
CA ILE A 122 -17.47 3.85 12.99
C ILE A 122 -16.47 4.58 13.91
N LEU A 123 -15.27 4.04 14.10
CA LEU A 123 -14.30 4.59 15.06
C LEU A 123 -13.94 6.05 14.72
N LEU A 124 -13.62 6.34 13.46
CA LEU A 124 -13.20 7.67 13.04
C LEU A 124 -14.30 8.74 13.28
N PRO A 125 -15.56 8.59 12.83
CA PRO A 125 -16.64 9.49 13.21
C PRO A 125 -16.81 9.65 14.72
N ILE A 126 -16.73 8.56 15.50
CA ILE A 126 -16.83 8.64 16.96
C ILE A 126 -15.73 9.55 17.51
N THR A 127 -14.47 9.31 17.13
CA THR A 127 -13.34 10.13 17.61
C THR A 127 -13.47 11.60 17.21
N TYR A 128 -13.92 11.88 15.99
CA TYR A 128 -14.09 13.23 15.48
C TYR A 128 -15.24 13.98 16.16
N PHE A 129 -16.43 13.38 16.23
CA PHE A 129 -17.60 14.05 16.79
C PHE A 129 -17.57 14.16 18.32
N ALA A 130 -16.92 13.23 19.00
CA ALA A 130 -16.63 13.34 20.43
C ALA A 130 -15.44 14.27 20.73
N ASP A 131 -14.82 14.85 19.70
CA ASP A 131 -13.69 15.79 19.80
C ASP A 131 -12.50 15.26 20.59
N LEU A 132 -12.23 13.96 20.47
CA LEU A 132 -11.02 13.37 21.04
C LEU A 132 -9.83 14.07 20.38
N PHE A 133 -8.82 14.44 21.18
CA PHE A 133 -7.60 15.10 20.71
C PHE A 133 -7.79 16.45 19.99
N ASN A 134 -8.94 17.13 20.18
CA ASN A 134 -9.27 18.41 19.54
C ASN A 134 -9.36 18.35 17.99
N PHE A 135 -9.79 17.21 17.44
CA PHE A 135 -9.87 17.01 15.99
C PHE A 135 -10.88 17.92 15.28
N LYS A 136 -11.87 18.52 15.97
CA LYS A 136 -12.86 19.41 15.33
C LYS A 136 -12.28 20.70 14.72
N ARG A 137 -11.03 21.02 15.03
CA ARG A 137 -10.33 22.19 14.47
C ARG A 137 -9.99 22.02 12.99
N VAL A 138 -9.97 20.78 12.50
CA VAL A 138 -9.57 20.42 11.14
C VAL A 138 -10.66 19.58 10.47
N PRO A 139 -10.76 19.55 9.14
CA PRO A 139 -11.69 18.67 8.44
C PRO A 139 -11.47 17.19 8.76
N ILE A 140 -12.55 16.41 8.81
CA ILE A 140 -12.51 14.95 9.03
C ILE A 140 -11.84 14.18 7.89
N GLY A 141 -11.80 14.76 6.69
CA GLY A 141 -11.38 14.10 5.45
C GLY A 141 -9.89 13.77 5.38
N ILE A 142 -9.53 12.96 4.39
CA ILE A 142 -8.17 12.48 4.11
C ILE A 142 -7.35 13.40 3.20
N THR A 143 -7.93 14.49 2.70
CA THR A 143 -7.31 15.31 1.64
C THR A 143 -5.97 15.90 2.05
N TRP A 144 -5.80 16.23 3.33
CA TRP A 144 -4.58 16.83 3.85
C TRP A 144 -4.16 16.16 5.15
N TRP A 145 -2.86 15.93 5.26
CA TRP A 145 -2.26 15.27 6.43
C TRP A 145 -2.03 16.27 7.56
N TYR A 146 -1.45 17.42 7.26
CA TYR A 146 -0.93 18.35 8.27
C TYR A 146 -1.59 19.72 8.22
N TYR A 147 -1.86 20.26 9.41
CA TYR A 147 -2.55 21.52 9.62
C TYR A 147 -1.80 22.38 10.63
N THR A 148 -1.89 23.70 10.47
CA THR A 148 -1.49 24.67 11.49
C THR A 148 -2.44 24.60 12.69
N THR A 149 -2.04 25.16 13.84
CA THR A 149 -2.92 25.31 15.01
C THR A 149 -4.22 26.04 14.71
N ASP A 150 -4.19 26.93 13.72
CA ASP A 150 -5.31 27.77 13.30
C ASP A 150 -6.25 27.05 12.32
N GLY A 151 -5.98 25.78 11.99
CA GLY A 151 -6.78 24.96 11.09
C GLY A 151 -6.49 25.18 9.60
N ASN A 152 -5.51 26.02 9.26
CA ASN A 152 -5.07 26.20 7.87
C ASN A 152 -4.17 25.05 7.43
N PHE A 153 -4.33 24.60 6.19
CA PHE A 153 -3.49 23.56 5.58
C PHE A 153 -2.05 24.04 5.46
N LEU A 154 -1.09 23.20 5.86
CA LEU A 154 0.32 23.47 5.57
C LEU A 154 0.56 23.21 4.08
N THR A 155 0.96 24.26 3.36
CA THR A 155 1.11 24.25 1.90
C THR A 155 2.21 23.30 1.44
N ASP A 156 1.98 22.53 0.37
CA ASP A 156 2.93 21.60 -0.28
C ASP A 156 4.19 22.25 -0.88
N ASN A 157 4.47 23.52 -0.58
CA ASN A 157 5.62 24.18 -1.15
C ASN A 157 6.90 23.63 -0.50
N VAL A 158 7.59 22.75 -1.21
CA VAL A 158 8.80 22.04 -0.78
C VAL A 158 9.87 23.01 -0.25
N SER A 159 9.93 24.23 -0.80
CA SER A 159 10.84 25.30 -0.37
C SER A 159 10.55 25.84 1.05
N GLN A 160 9.30 25.77 1.50
CA GLN A 160 8.90 26.19 2.84
C GLN A 160 9.08 25.05 3.86
N PHE A 161 8.83 23.80 3.46
CA PHE A 161 9.07 22.62 4.30
C PHE A 161 10.57 22.38 4.57
N SER A 162 11.45 22.68 3.63
CA SER A 162 12.91 22.60 3.85
C SER A 162 13.46 23.72 4.73
N ASN A 163 12.70 24.81 4.91
CA ASN A 163 13.12 25.93 5.74
C ASN A 163 12.80 25.65 7.22
N ARG A 164 13.84 25.31 7.98
CA ARG A 164 13.76 25.02 9.41
C ARG A 164 13.12 26.14 10.21
N THR A 165 13.43 27.41 9.90
CA THR A 165 12.88 28.57 10.62
C THR A 165 11.37 28.69 10.39
N TYR A 166 10.90 28.44 9.18
CA TYR A 166 9.47 28.43 8.87
C TYR A 166 8.75 27.32 9.63
N MET A 167 9.28 26.10 9.60
CA MET A 167 8.71 24.98 10.34
C MET A 167 8.70 25.20 11.86
N GLU A 168 9.74 25.85 12.41
CA GLU A 168 9.78 26.20 13.84
C GLU A 168 8.71 27.24 14.21
N THR A 169 8.40 28.21 13.34
CA THR A 169 7.32 29.18 13.57
C THR A 169 5.92 28.57 13.51
N GLN A 170 5.73 27.47 12.79
CA GLN A 170 4.43 26.82 12.60
C GLN A 170 4.15 25.70 13.62
N LYS A 171 5.09 25.43 14.56
CA LYS A 171 4.89 24.45 15.62
C LYS A 171 3.94 25.00 16.70
N PRO A 172 2.97 24.22 17.20
CA PRO A 172 2.73 22.81 16.92
C PRO A 172 1.88 22.56 15.66
N VAL A 173 2.23 21.51 14.91
CA VAL A 173 1.45 21.04 13.76
C VAL A 173 0.42 20.03 14.22
N ILE A 174 -0.81 20.14 13.72
CA ILE A 174 -1.91 19.22 13.99
C ILE A 174 -2.00 18.20 12.85
N LEU A 175 -2.03 16.92 13.19
CA LEU A 175 -2.34 15.85 12.26
C LEU A 175 -3.85 15.73 12.10
N GLY A 176 -4.34 15.63 10.85
CA GLY A 176 -5.76 15.41 10.57
C GLY A 176 -6.30 14.14 11.24
N CYS A 177 -7.61 14.11 11.53
CA CYS A 177 -8.24 12.98 12.22
C CYS A 177 -8.07 11.66 11.46
N ALA A 178 -8.42 11.64 10.17
CA ALA A 178 -8.30 10.43 9.35
C ALA A 178 -6.83 9.96 9.17
N PRO A 179 -5.87 10.84 8.80
CA PRO A 179 -4.44 10.52 8.80
C PRO A 179 -3.93 9.94 10.13
N ALA A 180 -4.30 10.54 11.26
CA ALA A 180 -3.88 10.09 12.57
C ALA A 180 -4.34 8.66 12.87
N ILE A 181 -5.62 8.37 12.61
CA ILE A 181 -6.16 7.03 12.84
C ILE A 181 -5.51 6.01 11.91
N THR A 182 -5.30 6.34 10.64
CA THR A 182 -4.60 5.46 9.69
C THR A 182 -3.17 5.15 10.16
N GLU A 183 -2.46 6.16 10.68
CA GLU A 183 -1.10 5.97 11.22
C GLU A 183 -1.11 5.01 12.43
N TYR A 184 -2.07 5.13 13.35
CA TYR A 184 -2.20 4.17 14.46
C TYR A 184 -2.61 2.76 13.98
N LEU A 185 -3.52 2.66 13.01
CA LEU A 185 -3.98 1.38 12.47
C LEU A 185 -2.86 0.61 11.79
N THR A 186 -1.96 1.29 11.09
CA THR A 186 -0.84 0.64 10.40
C THR A 186 0.20 0.11 11.38
N LEU A 187 0.49 0.85 12.47
CA LEU A 187 1.34 0.35 13.56
C LEU A 187 0.72 -0.88 14.26
N MET A 188 -0.60 -0.86 14.51
CA MET A 188 -1.33 -2.01 15.04
C MET A 188 -1.36 -3.18 14.06
N ALA A 189 -1.49 -2.93 12.76
CA ALA A 189 -1.48 -3.95 11.73
C ALA A 189 -0.12 -4.65 11.66
N LEU A 190 0.99 -3.92 11.74
CA LEU A 190 2.34 -4.50 11.68
C LEU A 190 2.66 -5.36 12.92
N THR A 191 2.24 -4.93 14.11
CA THR A 191 2.39 -5.74 15.33
C THR A 191 1.52 -6.99 15.27
N SER A 192 0.27 -6.88 14.84
CA SER A 192 -0.60 -8.03 14.59
C SER A 192 -0.01 -8.99 13.54
N LEU A 193 0.59 -8.45 12.48
CA LEU A 193 1.22 -9.21 11.41
C LEU A 193 2.42 -10.02 11.92
N ALA A 194 3.27 -9.42 12.74
CA ALA A 194 4.38 -10.11 13.37
C ALA A 194 3.89 -11.26 14.26
N VAL A 195 2.89 -11.01 15.11
CA VAL A 195 2.30 -12.03 15.98
C VAL A 195 1.64 -13.15 15.18
N HIS A 196 0.86 -12.80 14.15
CA HIS A 196 0.20 -13.76 13.26
C HIS A 196 1.22 -14.67 12.56
N THR A 197 2.29 -14.09 12.01
CA THR A 197 3.36 -14.84 11.35
C THR A 197 4.03 -15.82 12.30
N VAL A 198 4.37 -15.39 13.53
CA VAL A 198 5.02 -16.25 14.53
C VAL A 198 4.09 -17.38 14.97
N LEU A 199 2.82 -17.11 15.25
CA LEU A 199 1.88 -18.10 15.77
C LEU A 199 1.44 -19.13 14.72
N TYR A 200 1.10 -18.68 13.52
CA TYR A 200 0.53 -19.54 12.48
C TYR A 200 1.59 -20.16 11.56
N HIS A 201 2.64 -19.40 11.23
CA HIS A 201 3.65 -19.82 10.27
C HIS A 201 5.01 -20.11 10.89
N GLY A 202 5.21 -19.84 12.19
CA GLY A 202 6.51 -20.02 12.86
C GLY A 202 7.07 -21.44 12.75
N LYS A 203 6.24 -22.47 12.89
CA LYS A 203 6.67 -23.87 12.75
C LYS A 203 7.10 -24.18 11.31
N ASP A 204 6.31 -23.73 10.33
CA ASP A 204 6.61 -23.90 8.92
C ASP A 204 7.92 -23.18 8.57
N ILE A 205 8.10 -21.94 9.03
CA ILE A 205 9.33 -21.16 8.82
C ILE A 205 10.55 -21.90 9.36
N ILE A 206 10.49 -22.43 10.60
CA ILE A 206 11.60 -23.19 11.19
C ILE A 206 11.86 -24.46 10.39
N GLN A 207 10.80 -25.19 10.01
CA GLN A 207 10.93 -26.38 9.19
C GLN A 207 11.57 -26.07 7.84
N TYR A 208 11.14 -25.01 7.16
CA TYR A 208 11.74 -24.57 5.91
C TYR A 208 13.20 -24.17 6.12
N LEU A 209 13.56 -23.38 7.13
CA LEU A 209 14.95 -23.03 7.41
C LEU A 209 15.85 -24.26 7.65
N GLN A 210 15.33 -25.28 8.33
CA GLN A 210 16.05 -26.54 8.55
C GLN A 210 16.13 -27.42 7.30
N THR A 211 15.05 -27.45 6.51
CA THR A 211 14.88 -28.37 5.37
C THR A 211 15.39 -27.79 4.06
N SER A 212 15.50 -26.47 3.93
CA SER A 212 16.04 -25.77 2.74
C SER A 212 17.45 -26.23 2.40
N LEU A 213 18.19 -26.73 3.39
CA LEU A 213 19.53 -27.28 3.22
C LEU A 213 19.53 -28.74 2.72
N GLU A 214 18.41 -29.47 2.81
CA GLU A 214 18.38 -30.93 2.60
C GLU A 214 17.27 -31.48 1.69
N LYS A 215 16.11 -30.80 1.51
CA LYS A 215 15.00 -31.31 0.67
C LYS A 215 14.28 -30.20 -0.10
N ARG A 216 14.28 -30.31 -1.42
CA ARG A 216 13.35 -29.59 -2.31
C ARG A 216 11.98 -30.26 -2.27
N GLU A 217 10.90 -29.47 -2.28
CA GLU A 217 9.54 -29.99 -2.35
C GLU A 217 9.32 -30.86 -3.60
N ASN A 218 8.54 -31.92 -3.44
CA ASN A 218 8.14 -32.84 -4.53
C ASN A 218 6.99 -32.25 -5.38
N ASP A 219 7.05 -30.98 -5.76
CA ASP A 219 6.18 -30.43 -6.80
C ASP A 219 6.78 -30.75 -8.18
N ILE A 220 5.93 -31.04 -9.16
CA ILE A 220 6.29 -31.14 -10.58
C ILE A 220 7.00 -29.86 -11.03
N HIS A 221 6.57 -28.68 -10.57
CA HIS A 221 7.24 -27.42 -10.90
C HIS A 221 8.67 -27.38 -10.34
N CYS A 222 8.88 -27.74 -9.07
CA CYS A 222 10.21 -27.81 -8.47
C CYS A 222 11.10 -28.85 -9.17
N THR A 223 10.53 -29.99 -9.57
CA THR A 223 11.23 -31.04 -10.32
C THR A 223 11.66 -30.55 -11.71
N LEU A 224 10.79 -29.83 -12.42
CA LEU A 224 11.09 -29.24 -13.72
C LEU A 224 12.12 -28.11 -13.60
N MET A 225 12.02 -27.28 -12.55
CA MET A 225 12.97 -26.20 -12.28
C MET A 225 14.34 -26.70 -11.85
N ALA A 226 14.41 -27.86 -11.19
CA ALA A 226 15.68 -28.48 -10.77
C ALA A 226 16.60 -28.85 -11.94
N ARG A 227 16.09 -28.86 -13.19
CA ARG A 227 16.90 -29.03 -14.40
C ARG A 227 17.84 -27.85 -14.67
N TYR A 228 17.49 -26.66 -14.20
CA TYR A 228 18.29 -25.45 -14.39
C TYR A 228 19.21 -25.25 -13.18
N PRO A 229 20.51 -24.95 -13.39
CA PRO A 229 21.41 -24.64 -12.29
C PRO A 229 20.95 -23.35 -11.59
N GLU A 230 20.88 -23.39 -10.26
CA GLU A 230 20.59 -22.20 -9.46
C GLU A 230 21.73 -21.20 -9.54
N ALA A 231 21.39 -19.90 -9.49
CA ALA A 231 22.39 -18.86 -9.43
C ALA A 231 23.22 -19.00 -8.14
N PRO A 232 24.56 -18.87 -8.18
CA PRO A 232 25.38 -18.95 -6.99
C PRO A 232 24.96 -17.88 -5.97
N GLU A 233 24.72 -18.27 -4.71
CA GLU A 233 24.31 -17.36 -3.63
C GLU A 233 25.25 -16.16 -3.45
N ARG A 234 26.53 -16.35 -3.79
CA ARG A 234 27.56 -15.30 -3.74
C ARG A 234 27.19 -14.09 -4.59
N TRP A 235 26.49 -14.26 -5.72
CA TRP A 235 26.07 -13.13 -6.54
C TRP A 235 25.08 -12.23 -5.80
N HIS A 236 24.14 -12.80 -5.04
CA HIS A 236 23.21 -12.02 -4.22
C HIS A 236 23.93 -11.24 -3.14
N ILE A 237 24.90 -11.86 -2.46
CA ILE A 237 25.73 -11.19 -1.45
C ILE A 237 26.56 -10.06 -2.08
N VAL A 238 27.19 -10.30 -3.24
CA VAL A 238 27.99 -9.28 -3.94
C VAL A 238 27.11 -8.10 -4.36
N VAL A 239 25.95 -8.35 -4.96
CA VAL A 239 25.01 -7.29 -5.35
C VAL A 239 24.55 -6.49 -4.13
N PHE A 240 24.20 -7.16 -3.04
CA PHE A 240 23.82 -6.51 -1.80
C PHE A 240 24.95 -5.63 -1.23
N LEU A 241 26.18 -6.16 -1.15
CA LEU A 241 27.32 -5.40 -0.65
C LEU A 241 27.65 -4.19 -1.53
N VAL A 242 27.59 -4.35 -2.86
CA VAL A 242 27.79 -3.25 -3.80
C VAL A 242 26.72 -2.17 -3.60
N ALA A 243 25.44 -2.56 -3.55
CA ALA A 243 24.35 -1.63 -3.32
C ALA A 243 24.46 -0.92 -1.95
N PHE A 244 24.81 -1.66 -0.89
CA PHE A 244 24.98 -1.11 0.45
C PHE A 244 26.16 -0.13 0.54
N ILE A 245 27.29 -0.43 -0.11
CA ILE A 245 28.43 0.50 -0.19
C ILE A 245 28.04 1.75 -0.97
N LEU A 246 27.33 1.62 -2.09
CA LEU A 246 26.83 2.76 -2.86
C LEU A 246 25.86 3.61 -2.03
N ALA A 247 25.00 3.00 -1.21
CA ALA A 247 24.13 3.72 -0.29
C ALA A 247 24.91 4.50 0.78
N ILE A 248 25.97 3.92 1.36
CA ILE A 248 26.87 4.61 2.29
C ILE A 248 27.53 5.83 1.62
N ILE A 249 28.05 5.64 0.40
CA ILE A 249 28.66 6.71 -0.39
C ILE A 249 27.63 7.81 -0.66
N ALA A 250 26.43 7.46 -1.11
CA ALA A 250 25.34 8.40 -1.38
C ALA A 250 24.97 9.21 -0.13
N CYS A 251 24.79 8.56 1.02
CA CYS A 251 24.51 9.25 2.29
C CYS A 251 25.65 10.19 2.71
N LYS A 252 26.90 9.75 2.54
CA LYS A 252 28.08 10.52 2.97
C LYS A 252 28.33 11.75 2.09
N PHE A 253 28.25 11.61 0.76
CA PHE A 253 28.54 12.69 -0.18
C PHE A 253 27.31 13.54 -0.54
N GLY A 254 26.11 12.95 -0.49
CA GLY A 254 24.86 13.65 -0.73
C GLY A 254 24.34 14.44 0.47
N HIS A 255 24.98 14.31 1.65
CA HIS A 255 24.56 14.94 2.91
C HIS A 255 23.08 14.68 3.26
N PHE A 256 22.54 13.55 2.80
CA PHE A 256 21.14 13.19 3.00
C PHE A 256 20.83 12.79 4.44
N MET A 257 21.66 11.91 4.98
CA MET A 257 21.52 11.34 6.32
C MET A 257 22.90 10.85 6.79
N PRO A 258 23.21 10.89 8.11
CA PRO A 258 24.39 10.22 8.61
C PRO A 258 24.39 8.73 8.26
N TRP A 259 25.44 8.27 7.57
CA TRP A 259 25.53 6.94 6.97
C TRP A 259 25.32 5.79 7.97
N TYR A 260 25.60 5.99 9.25
CA TYR A 260 25.47 4.95 10.26
C TYR A 260 24.00 4.56 10.53
N TYR A 261 23.03 5.43 10.22
CA TYR A 261 21.60 5.08 10.32
C TYR A 261 21.16 4.04 9.27
N LEU A 262 21.96 3.79 8.22
CA LEU A 262 21.73 2.67 7.31
C LEU A 262 21.80 1.32 8.05
N PHE A 263 22.64 1.20 9.08
CA PHE A 263 22.72 0.00 9.92
C PHE A 263 21.48 -0.21 10.79
N MET A 264 20.63 0.82 10.93
CA MET A 264 19.33 0.70 11.58
C MET A 264 18.21 0.42 10.57
N ALA A 265 18.23 1.09 9.42
CA ALA A 265 17.23 0.94 8.37
C ALA A 265 17.23 -0.47 7.77
N VAL A 266 18.40 -1.02 7.44
CA VAL A 266 18.51 -2.31 6.76
C VAL A 266 17.96 -3.48 7.60
N PRO A 267 18.33 -3.65 8.88
CA PRO A 267 17.73 -4.70 9.71
C PRO A 267 16.22 -4.56 9.90
N LEU A 268 15.70 -3.32 9.97
CA LEU A 268 14.26 -3.09 10.09
C LEU A 268 13.51 -3.68 8.90
N VAL A 269 14.00 -3.44 7.68
CA VAL A 269 13.44 -4.02 6.44
C VAL A 269 13.55 -5.54 6.49
N PHE A 270 14.74 -6.09 6.77
CA PHE A 270 14.93 -7.54 6.83
C PHE A 270 13.97 -8.25 7.78
N ILE A 271 13.66 -7.66 8.94
CA ILE A 271 12.71 -8.21 9.90
C ILE A 271 11.28 -8.15 9.35
N CYS A 272 10.91 -7.09 8.65
CA CYS A 272 9.57 -6.90 8.10
C CYS A 272 9.31 -7.68 6.81
N VAL A 273 10.34 -7.98 6.00
CA VAL A 273 10.20 -8.67 4.71
C VAL A 273 9.53 -10.03 4.85
N LEU A 274 9.94 -10.85 5.81
CA LEU A 274 9.39 -12.19 5.99
C LEU A 274 7.88 -12.18 6.34
N PRO A 275 7.43 -11.47 7.40
CA PRO A 275 6.01 -11.45 7.75
C PRO A 275 5.15 -10.74 6.70
N VAL A 276 5.63 -9.65 6.10
CA VAL A 276 4.91 -8.94 5.02
C VAL A 276 4.79 -9.85 3.80
N GLY A 277 5.88 -10.47 3.35
CA GLY A 277 5.90 -11.32 2.17
C GLY A 277 5.01 -12.57 2.28
N ILE A 278 4.88 -13.15 3.48
CA ILE A 278 3.96 -14.28 3.70
C ILE A 278 2.50 -13.86 3.49
N VAL A 279 2.09 -12.73 4.08
CA VAL A 279 0.72 -12.25 3.95
C VAL A 279 0.44 -11.76 2.53
N GLU A 280 1.37 -11.05 1.92
CA GLU A 280 1.26 -10.60 0.53
C GLU A 280 1.15 -11.79 -0.43
N ALA A 281 1.96 -12.83 -0.25
CA ALA A 281 1.91 -14.03 -1.08
C ALA A 281 0.54 -14.72 -1.03
N ILE A 282 -0.14 -14.71 0.12
CA ILE A 282 -1.43 -15.39 0.32
C ILE A 282 -2.61 -14.49 -0.08
N THR A 283 -2.55 -13.20 0.25
CA THR A 283 -3.68 -12.27 0.16
C THR A 283 -3.61 -11.33 -1.04
N THR A 284 -2.44 -11.17 -1.67
CA THR A 284 -2.16 -10.12 -2.66
C THR A 284 -2.26 -8.70 -2.10
N ILE A 285 -2.36 -8.54 -0.78
CA ILE A 285 -2.39 -7.24 -0.11
C ILE A 285 -1.01 -7.00 0.52
N GLU A 286 -0.37 -5.92 0.12
CA GLU A 286 0.87 -5.46 0.70
C GLU A 286 0.60 -4.62 1.96
N ILE A 287 1.32 -4.91 3.04
CA ILE A 287 1.32 -4.07 4.25
C ILE A 287 2.63 -3.32 4.28
N LEU A 288 2.59 -2.01 4.01
CA LEU A 288 3.78 -1.19 3.90
C LEU A 288 4.44 -0.96 5.29
N PRO A 289 5.73 -1.32 5.47
CA PRO A 289 6.51 -0.95 6.66
C PRO A 289 6.74 0.56 6.81
N PHE A 290 6.42 1.33 5.77
CA PHE A 290 6.57 2.78 5.65
C PHE A 290 6.21 3.56 6.93
N PHE A 291 5.09 3.26 7.57
CA PHE A 291 4.62 4.01 8.74
C PHE A 291 5.51 3.80 9.96
N VAL A 292 6.03 2.59 10.18
CA VAL A 292 6.96 2.29 11.28
C VAL A 292 8.28 3.01 11.06
N ALA A 293 8.81 2.92 9.84
CA ALA A 293 10.03 3.62 9.45
C ALA A 293 9.87 5.14 9.63
N ARG A 294 8.71 5.70 9.26
CA ARG A 294 8.39 7.11 9.46
C ARG A 294 8.35 7.50 10.93
N THR A 295 7.70 6.72 11.80
CA THR A 295 7.65 7.05 13.24
C THR A 295 9.05 7.03 13.86
N ILE A 296 9.87 6.04 13.52
CA ILE A 296 11.27 5.97 13.96
C ILE A 296 12.08 7.17 13.43
N ALA A 297 11.94 7.48 12.13
CA ALA A 297 12.64 8.58 11.50
C ALA A 297 12.24 9.94 12.10
N ALA A 298 10.96 10.12 12.43
CA ALA A 298 10.44 11.34 13.03
C ALA A 298 11.09 11.64 14.39
N GLU A 299 11.35 10.62 15.20
CA GLU A 299 12.05 10.76 16.48
C GLU A 299 13.54 11.05 16.31
N ILE A 300 14.18 10.46 15.29
CA ILE A 300 15.62 10.61 15.05
C ILE A 300 15.95 11.95 14.38
N PHE A 301 15.16 12.36 13.38
CA PHE A 301 15.41 13.50 12.51
C PHE A 301 14.47 14.67 12.79
N VAL A 302 14.37 15.07 14.06
CA VAL A 302 13.50 16.17 14.48
C VAL A 302 13.90 17.47 13.79
N GLY A 303 13.04 17.97 12.90
CA GLY A 303 13.27 19.21 12.14
C GLY A 303 14.21 19.08 10.95
N ASP A 304 14.61 17.86 10.58
CA ASP A 304 15.35 17.56 9.35
C ASP A 304 14.51 16.69 8.42
N ALA A 305 13.80 17.35 7.50
CA ALA A 305 12.94 16.67 6.54
C ALA A 305 13.73 15.80 5.55
N ILE A 306 14.96 16.20 5.22
CA ILE A 306 15.80 15.46 4.25
C ILE A 306 16.27 14.15 4.88
N GLY A 307 16.77 14.21 6.12
CA GLY A 307 17.15 13.02 6.88
C GLY A 307 15.99 12.05 7.08
N LEU A 308 14.81 12.58 7.42
CA LEU A 308 13.59 11.79 7.61
C LEU A 308 13.18 11.02 6.34
N ILE A 309 13.05 11.73 5.21
CA ILE A 309 12.65 11.11 3.94
C ILE A 309 13.72 10.11 3.49
N SER A 310 14.99 10.45 3.65
CA SER A 310 16.10 9.58 3.27
C SER A 310 16.11 8.28 4.08
N PHE A 311 15.90 8.35 5.39
CA PHE A 311 15.76 7.14 6.22
C PHE A 311 14.58 6.30 5.76
N MET A 312 13.43 6.92 5.49
CA MET A 312 12.23 6.22 5.06
C MET A 312 12.41 5.48 3.74
N VAL A 313 13.08 6.10 2.75
CA VAL A 313 13.40 5.44 1.47
C VAL A 313 14.23 4.19 1.73
N TYR A 314 15.29 4.28 2.54
CA TYR A 314 16.14 3.13 2.83
C TYR A 314 15.50 2.09 3.76
N ALA A 315 14.52 2.48 4.57
CA ALA A 315 13.82 1.60 5.49
C ALA A 315 12.51 1.02 4.92
N TYR A 316 12.21 1.30 3.65
CA TYR A 316 11.01 0.81 2.95
C TYR A 316 11.33 0.20 1.58
N GLU A 317 12.13 0.88 0.75
CA GLU A 317 12.36 0.55 -0.67
C GLU A 317 13.64 -0.27 -0.94
N MET A 318 14.31 -0.78 0.11
CA MET A 318 15.56 -1.55 0.01
C MET A 318 15.35 -3.06 -0.08
#